data_AF-A0A1Y2P072-F1
#
_entry.id   AF-A0A1Y2P072-F1
#
_cell.length_a   1.000
_cell.length_b   1.000
_cell.length_c   1.000
_cell.angle_alpha   90.00
_cell.angle_beta   90.00
_cell.angle_gamma   90.00
#
_symmetry.space_group_name_H-M   'P 1'
#
loop_
_entity.id
_entity.type
_entity.pdbx_description
1 polymer ?
#
loop_
_entity_poly.entity_id
_entity_poly.type
_entity_poly.pdbx_seq_one_letter_code
_entity_poly.pdbx_strand_id
1 'polypeptide(L)' 'MKLLGERVHPKTGRLMSYTACEVLDGTAHVADTEELAELAWVAHGEIPEYVPYGLFEPVQDYLDGALPS' A
#
# COMPACT_ATOMS: atom_id res chain seq x y z
N MET A 1 7.09 -5.48 11.77
CA MET A 1 7.31 -4.79 10.49
C MET A 1 8.32 -5.58 9.66
N LYS A 2 8.15 -5.66 8.34
CA LYS A 2 9.06 -6.36 7.41
C LYS A 2 9.28 -5.52 6.15
N LEU A 3 10.53 -5.21 5.81
CA LEU A 3 10.87 -4.56 4.55
C LEU A 3 10.60 -5.52 3.38
N LEU A 4 9.85 -5.06 2.39
CA LEU A 4 9.53 -5.81 1.17
C LEU A 4 10.42 -5.40 -0.01
N GLY A 5 10.97 -4.18 0.03
CA GLY A 5 11.92 -3.68 -0.96
C GLY A 5 11.73 -2.21 -1.25
N GLU A 6 12.50 -1.72 -2.22
CA GLU A 6 12.54 -0.31 -2.59
C GLU A 6 12.45 -0.17 -4.11
N ARG A 7 11.82 0.92 -4.58
CA ARG A 7 11.83 1.29 -6.01
C ARG A 7 11.75 2.79 -6.20
N VAL A 8 12.25 3.27 -7.32
CA VAL A 8 11.87 4.60 -7.83
C VAL A 8 10.48 4.49 -8.45
N HIS A 9 9.51 5.21 -7.91
CA HIS A 9 8.12 5.12 -8.33
C HIS A 9 7.97 5.58 -9.80
N PRO A 10 7.37 4.76 -10.68
CA PRO A 10 7.41 5.00 -12.12
C PRO A 10 6.70 6.29 -12.57
N LYS A 11 5.71 6.77 -11.79
CA LYS A 11 4.98 8.01 -12.13
C LYS A 11 5.53 9.27 -11.48
N THR A 12 6.11 9.16 -10.29
CA THR A 12 6.49 10.34 -9.48
C THR A 12 7.99 10.53 -9.38
N GLY A 13 8.80 9.54 -9.77
CA GLY A 13 10.26 9.57 -9.65
C GLY A 13 10.77 9.54 -8.21
N ARG A 14 9.89 9.40 -7.21
CA ARG A 14 10.26 9.35 -5.80
C ARG A 14 10.82 7.99 -5.45
N LEU A 15 11.90 7.95 -4.65
CA LEU A 15 12.34 6.71 -4.02
C LEU A 15 11.32 6.32 -2.95
N MET A 16 10.78 5.10 -3.06
CA MET A 16 9.82 4.53 -2.12
C MET A 16 10.37 3.26 -1.51
N SER A 17 10.18 3.11 -0.20
CA SER A 17 10.48 1.90 0.56
C SER A 17 9.16 1.31 1.05
N TYR A 18 8.93 0.01 0.82
CA TYR A 18 7.67 -0.66 1.14
C TYR A 18 7.86 -1.58 2.35
N THR A 19 7.08 -1.37 3.40
CA THR A 19 7.17 -2.14 4.65
C THR A 19 5.81 -2.72 5.03
N ALA A 20 5.73 -4.04 5.20
CA ALA A 20 4.56 -4.70 5.76
C ALA A 20 4.49 -4.49 7.27
N CYS A 21 3.31 -4.16 7.78
CA CYS A 21 3.05 -3.99 9.21
C CYS A 21 1.64 -4.47 9.57
N GLU A 22 1.43 -4.73 10.85
CA GLU A 22 0.13 -5.06 11.42
C GLU A 22 -0.39 -3.86 12.20
N VAL A 23 -1.68 -3.57 12.03
CA VAL A 23 -2.38 -2.59 12.86
C VAL A 23 -2.74 -3.27 14.17
N LEU A 24 -2.27 -2.73 15.29
CA LEU A 24 -2.56 -3.29 16.61
C LEU A 24 -3.81 -2.69 17.26
N ASP A 25 -4.01 -1.37 17.09
CA ASP A 25 -5.16 -0.64 17.63
C ASP A 25 -5.30 0.72 16.92
N GLY A 26 -6.44 1.40 17.13
CA GLY A 26 -6.73 2.75 16.66
C GLY A 26 -7.69 2.81 15.46
N THR A 27 -8.03 4.04 15.07
CA THR A 27 -8.87 4.33 13.89
C THR A 27 -8.11 5.23 12.94
N ALA A 28 -7.89 4.75 11.71
CA ALA A 28 -7.21 5.51 10.68
C ALA A 28 -8.06 6.72 10.25
N HIS A 29 -7.41 7.86 10.07
CA HIS A 29 -8.00 9.09 9.54
C HIS A 29 -6.96 9.86 8.72
N VAL A 30 -7.42 10.74 7.84
CA VAL A 30 -6.54 11.66 7.10
C VAL A 30 -6.02 12.72 8.07
N ALA A 31 -4.72 12.68 8.37
CA ALA A 31 -4.09 13.62 9.30
C ALA A 31 -3.58 14.90 8.62
N ASP A 32 -3.28 14.84 7.32
CA ASP A 32 -2.82 15.97 6.51
C ASP A 32 -3.76 16.12 5.29
N THR A 33 -4.76 16.99 5.43
CA THR A 33 -5.77 17.22 4.38
C THR A 33 -5.28 18.12 3.25
N GLU A 34 -4.10 18.73 3.36
CA GLU A 34 -3.53 19.51 2.25
C GLU A 34 -2.86 18.58 1.23
N GLU A 35 -2.21 17.50 1.70
CA GLU A 35 -1.54 16.53 0.84
C GLU A 35 -2.37 15.29 0.49
N LEU A 36 -3.27 14.85 1.39
CA LEU A 36 -4.07 13.64 1.23
C LEU A 36 -5.57 13.97 1.18
N ALA A 37 -6.23 13.54 0.11
CA ALA A 37 -7.67 13.74 -0.04
C ALA A 37 -8.49 12.71 0.76
N GLU A 38 -8.10 11.42 0.70
CA GLU A 38 -8.90 10.31 1.22
C GLU A 38 -8.01 9.16 1.73
N LEU A 39 -8.58 8.32 2.60
CA LEU A 39 -7.97 7.09 3.12
C LEU A 39 -9.02 5.98 3.14
N ALA A 40 -8.63 4.78 2.71
CA ALA A 40 -9.46 3.58 2.76
C ALA A 40 -8.66 2.36 3.21
N TRP A 41 -9.28 1.52 4.03
CA TRP A 41 -8.89 0.12 4.19
C TRP A 41 -9.60 -0.68 3.10
N VAL A 42 -8.85 -1.52 2.37
CA VAL A 42 -9.37 -2.25 1.22
C VAL A 42 -9.02 -3.73 1.35
N ALA A 43 -9.92 -4.59 0.87
CA ALA A 43 -9.65 -6.01 0.71
C ALA A 43 -8.67 -6.24 -0.46
N HIS A 44 -8.02 -7.40 -0.48
CA HIS A 44 -7.03 -7.75 -1.50
C HIS A 44 -7.58 -7.63 -2.93
N GLY A 45 -8.80 -8.13 -3.17
CA GLY A 45 -9.48 -8.04 -4.47
C GLY A 45 -9.91 -6.64 -4.92
N GLU A 46 -9.97 -5.66 -4.01
CA GLU A 46 -10.38 -4.28 -4.31
C GLU A 46 -9.19 -3.41 -4.75
N ILE A 47 -7.95 -3.84 -4.48
CA ILE A 47 -6.72 -3.09 -4.81
C ILE A 47 -6.66 -2.64 -6.28
N PRO A 48 -7.02 -3.48 -7.29
CA PRO A 48 -6.96 -3.06 -8.70
C PRO A 48 -7.85 -1.86 -9.04
N GLU A 49 -8.91 -1.58 -8.27
CA GLU A 49 -9.75 -0.40 -8.46
C GLU A 49 -9.00 0.90 -8.14
N TYR A 50 -8.11 0.85 -7.14
CA TYR A 50 -7.32 1.99 -6.69
C TYR A 50 -5.95 2.09 -7.35
N VAL A 51 -5.35 0.95 -7.71
CA VAL A 51 -4.02 0.86 -8.33
C VAL A 51 -4.09 0.06 -9.64
N PRO A 52 -4.74 0.60 -10.69
CA PRO A 52 -5.01 -0.14 -11.93
C PRO A 52 -3.75 -0.47 -12.75
N TYR A 53 -2.61 0.11 -12.39
CA TYR A 53 -1.31 -0.13 -13.06
C TYR A 53 -0.47 -1.20 -12.35
N GLY A 54 -1.02 -1.82 -11.30
CA GLY A 54 -0.35 -2.85 -10.51
C GLY A 54 0.55 -2.29 -9.40
N LEU A 55 0.77 -3.14 -8.40
CA LEU A 55 1.69 -2.87 -7.30
C LEU A 55 3.15 -3.14 -7.69
N PHE A 56 4.07 -2.80 -6.80
CA PHE A 56 5.43 -3.31 -6.89
C PHE A 56 5.40 -4.82 -6.68
N GLU A 57 6.08 -5.60 -7.52
CA GLU A 57 6.04 -7.08 -7.50
C GLU A 57 6.26 -7.67 -6.10
N PRO A 58 7.29 -7.31 -5.32
CA PRO A 58 7.45 -7.82 -3.95
C PRO A 58 6.31 -7.48 -2.98
N VAL A 59 5.55 -6.41 -3.25
CA VAL A 59 4.36 -6.05 -2.48
C VAL A 59 3.19 -6.93 -2.90
N GLN A 60 3.00 -7.14 -4.21
CA GLN A 60 1.96 -8.03 -4.73
C GLN A 60 2.16 -9.46 -4.20
N ASP A 61 3.35 -10.03 -4.35
CA ASP A 61 3.68 -11.39 -3.89
C ASP A 61 3.43 -11.56 -2.39
N TYR A 62 3.72 -10.53 -1.60
CA TYR A 62 3.46 -10.56 -0.17
C TYR A 62 1.96 -10.59 0.13
N LEU A 63 1.17 -9.72 -0.52
CA LEU A 63 -0.27 -9.63 -0.30
C LEU A 63 -1.00 -10.89 -0.78
N ASP A 64 -0.61 -11.44 -1.94
CA ASP A 64 -1.18 -12.68 -2.50
C ASP A 64 -0.97 -13.88 -1.56
N GLY A 65 0.12 -13.89 -0.79
CA GLY A 65 0.41 -14.93 0.20
C GLY A 65 -0.17 -14.65 1.61
N ALA A 66 -0.41 -13.39 1.95
CA ALA A 66 -0.81 -12.98 3.30
C ALA A 66 -2.32 -12.77 3.46
N LEU A 67 -3.03 -12.45 2.38
CA LEU A 67 -4.46 -12.12 2.39
C LEU A 67 -5.25 -13.13 1.57
N PRO A 68 -6.50 -13.43 1.96
CA PRO A 68 -7.40 -14.22 1.14
C PRO A 68 -7.81 -13.43 -0.12
N SER A 69 -7.97 -14.17 -1.22
CA SER A 69 -8.49 -13.70 -2.50
C SER A 69 -9.96 -13.33 -2.45
#